data_AF-A0A1E7GTD6-F1
#
_entry.id   AF-A0A1E7GTD6-F1
#
_cell.length_a   1.000
_cell.length_b   1.000
_cell.length_c   1.000
_cell.angle_alpha   90.00
_cell.angle_beta   90.00
_cell.angle_gamma   90.00
#
_symmetry.space_group_name_H-M   'P 1'
#
loop_
_entity.id
_entity.type
_entity.pdbx_description
1 polymer ?
#
loop_
_entity_poly.entity_id
_entity_poly.type
_entity_poly.pdbx_seq_one_letter_code
_entity_poly.pdbx_strand_id
1 'polypeptide(L)'
;MKRNARISLVLVGLMIFLAGLLSSCALTRPAPPEIANQYKLVLLKPEIEGRMVTINGVHNFGQGIYPVWNWGDGSFESPRIFPAKHTYKNPGTYTVRLEIGIITFSGRIDATASTDITIE
;
A
#
# COMPACT_ATOMS: atom_id res chain seq x y z
N MET A 1 21.16 -29.75 70.23
CA MET A 1 21.53 -28.84 71.35
C MET A 1 22.31 -27.67 70.76
N LYS A 2 21.90 -26.42 71.11
CA LYS A 2 22.43 -25.09 70.69
C LYS A 2 21.90 -24.58 69.33
N ARG A 3 20.93 -23.63 69.26
CA ARG A 3 20.82 -22.22 69.71
C ARG A 3 21.16 -21.21 68.59
N ASN A 4 20.10 -20.76 67.91
CA ASN A 4 19.67 -19.38 67.63
C ASN A 4 20.74 -18.26 67.57
N ALA A 5 20.73 -17.46 66.50
CA ALA A 5 20.85 -16.00 66.56
C ALA A 5 20.26 -15.35 65.29
N ARG A 6 19.38 -14.35 65.48
CA ARG A 6 18.62 -13.59 64.47
C ARG A 6 19.30 -12.23 64.21
N ILE A 7 19.27 -11.71 62.99
CA ILE A 7 19.44 -10.27 62.64
C ILE A 7 18.58 -10.04 61.38
N SER A 8 17.35 -9.51 61.43
CA SER A 8 16.82 -8.16 61.70
C SER A 8 16.49 -7.36 60.43
N LEU A 9 15.18 -7.38 60.12
CA LEU A 9 14.27 -6.36 59.55
C LEU A 9 14.87 -5.09 58.88
N VAL A 10 14.60 -4.91 57.58
CA VAL A 10 14.37 -3.58 56.96
C VAL A 10 13.12 -3.69 56.06
N LEU A 11 12.12 -2.88 56.41
CA LEU A 11 10.83 -2.73 55.72
C LEU A 11 10.97 -1.80 54.49
N VAL A 12 9.96 -1.89 53.61
CA VAL A 12 9.48 -0.88 52.65
C VAL A 12 9.97 -1.01 51.18
N GLY A 13 9.03 -1.46 50.33
CA GLY A 13 8.70 -0.74 49.11
C GLY A 13 9.33 -1.22 47.81
N LEU A 14 8.66 -2.13 47.11
CA LEU A 14 8.58 -2.02 45.65
C LEU A 14 7.31 -2.69 45.13
N MET A 15 6.27 -1.87 44.93
CA MET A 15 5.24 -2.15 43.94
C MET A 15 5.95 -2.35 42.58
N ILE A 16 6.04 -3.58 42.09
CA ILE A 16 6.21 -3.81 40.66
C ILE A 16 4.91 -4.47 40.20
N PHE A 17 4.10 -3.64 39.53
CA PHE A 17 3.08 -4.09 38.59
C PHE A 17 3.67 -5.22 37.75
N LEU A 18 3.18 -6.45 37.88
CA LEU A 18 3.34 -7.42 36.80
C LEU A 18 2.47 -6.91 35.65
N ALA A 19 3.10 -6.08 34.81
CA ALA A 19 2.58 -5.65 33.54
C ALA A 19 2.20 -6.90 32.74
N GLY A 20 1.00 -6.86 32.15
CA GLY A 20 0.47 -7.94 31.34
C GLY A 20 1.47 -8.39 30.29
N LEU A 21 1.77 -9.68 30.29
CA LEU A 21 2.42 -10.32 29.16
C LEU A 21 1.38 -10.47 28.04
N LEU A 22 1.07 -9.34 27.40
CA LEU A 22 0.73 -9.32 25.99
C LEU A 22 1.99 -9.74 25.22
N SER A 23 2.20 -11.03 25.06
CA SER A 23 2.90 -11.50 23.87
C SER A 23 1.89 -12.29 23.08
N SER A 24 1.04 -11.52 22.40
CA SER A 24 0.47 -11.93 21.13
C SER A 24 1.54 -12.72 20.40
N CYS A 25 1.21 -13.94 19.97
CA CYS A 25 1.99 -14.64 18.97
C CYS A 25 1.88 -13.84 17.67
N ALA A 26 2.53 -12.67 17.64
CA ALA A 26 2.84 -12.01 16.41
C ALA A 26 4.01 -12.81 15.84
N LEU A 27 3.67 -13.92 15.18
CA LEU A 27 4.39 -14.29 13.97
C LEU A 27 4.41 -13.02 13.14
N THR A 28 5.46 -12.22 13.27
CA THR A 28 5.78 -11.20 12.28
C THR A 28 6.10 -12.01 11.04
N ARG A 29 5.05 -12.34 10.27
CA ARG A 29 5.18 -13.02 8.99
C ARG A 29 6.22 -12.18 8.24
N PRO A 30 7.40 -12.73 7.92
CA PRO A 30 8.37 -11.98 7.15
C PRO A 30 7.62 -11.48 5.93
N ALA A 31 7.68 -10.17 5.70
CA ALA A 31 7.11 -9.58 4.50
C ALA A 31 7.62 -10.44 3.32
N PRO A 32 6.73 -11.00 2.48
CA PRO A 32 7.15 -11.76 1.32
C PRO A 32 8.24 -10.97 0.58
N PRO A 33 9.30 -11.63 0.07
CA PRO A 33 10.41 -10.95 -0.60
C PRO A 33 9.84 -9.93 -1.58
N GLU A 34 10.22 -8.66 -1.41
CA GLU A 34 9.73 -7.53 -2.19
C GLU A 34 10.10 -7.71 -3.67
N ILE A 35 9.28 -8.46 -4.42
CA ILE A 35 9.28 -8.43 -5.88
C ILE A 35 8.68 -7.09 -6.39
N ALA A 36 8.33 -6.19 -5.47
CA ALA A 36 7.71 -4.88 -5.67
C ALA A 36 8.56 -3.90 -6.51
N ASN A 37 9.81 -4.23 -6.84
CA ASN A 37 10.71 -3.34 -7.58
C ASN A 37 11.07 -3.83 -9.00
N GLN A 38 10.49 -4.95 -9.47
CA GLN A 38 10.77 -5.45 -10.82
C GLN A 38 9.94 -4.72 -11.90
N TYR A 39 8.72 -4.31 -11.56
CA TYR A 39 7.82 -3.65 -12.51
C TYR A 39 7.73 -2.16 -12.26
N LYS A 40 8.10 -1.39 -13.27
CA LYS A 40 7.95 0.05 -13.35
C LYS A 40 6.59 0.35 -13.94
N LEU A 41 5.78 1.09 -13.21
CA LEU A 41 4.58 1.75 -13.70
C LEU A 41 4.64 3.21 -13.29
N VAL A 42 4.66 4.13 -14.25
CA VAL A 42 4.72 5.57 -13.99
C VAL A 42 3.71 6.27 -14.90
N LEU A 43 2.86 7.11 -14.31
CA LEU A 43 2.01 8.03 -15.06
C LEU A 43 2.82 9.28 -15.39
N LEU A 44 2.75 9.72 -16.64
CA LEU A 44 3.23 11.03 -17.04
C LEU A 44 2.20 12.10 -16.65
N LYS A 45 2.61 13.37 -16.78
CA LYS A 45 1.71 14.49 -16.55
C LYS A 45 0.44 14.33 -17.42
N PRO A 46 -0.75 14.41 -16.81
CA PRO A 46 -2.01 14.33 -17.56
C PRO A 46 -2.21 15.57 -18.43
N GLU A 47 -2.76 15.35 -19.63
CA GLU A 47 -3.17 16.37 -20.58
C GLU A 47 -4.69 16.55 -20.48
N ILE A 48 -5.15 17.77 -20.21
CA ILE A 48 -6.57 18.07 -19.98
C ILE A 48 -7.06 19.02 -21.07
N GLU A 49 -8.02 18.56 -21.87
CA GLU A 49 -8.69 19.32 -22.91
C GLU A 49 -10.17 19.46 -22.56
N GLY A 50 -10.52 20.53 -21.86
CA GLY A 50 -11.85 20.72 -21.28
C GLY A 50 -12.15 19.63 -20.24
N ARG A 51 -13.10 18.74 -20.54
CA ARG A 51 -13.47 17.61 -19.67
C ARG A 51 -12.79 16.28 -20.04
N MET A 52 -12.04 16.24 -21.14
CA MET A 52 -11.33 15.05 -21.58
C MET A 52 -9.91 15.05 -21.02
N VAL A 53 -9.53 13.96 -20.39
CA VAL A 53 -8.20 13.75 -19.81
C VAL A 53 -7.51 12.65 -20.58
N THR A 54 -6.29 12.93 -21.02
CA THR A 54 -5.39 11.96 -21.64
C THR A 54 -4.22 11.72 -20.71
N ILE A 55 -3.96 10.45 -20.38
CA ILE A 55 -2.84 10.05 -19.53
C ILE A 55 -1.91 9.14 -20.35
N ASN A 56 -0.65 9.57 -20.44
CA ASN A 56 0.46 8.77 -20.94
C ASN A 56 1.25 8.19 -19.76
N GLY A 57 2.16 7.26 -20.05
CA GLY A 57 2.94 6.61 -19.02
C GLY A 57 4.09 5.78 -19.55
N VAL A 58 4.91 5.29 -18.63
CA VAL A 58 6.01 4.38 -18.90
C VAL A 58 5.77 3.09 -18.13
N HIS A 59 5.90 1.96 -18.84
CA HIS A 59 5.85 0.65 -18.22
C HIS A 59 6.91 -0.31 -18.74
N ASN A 60 7.22 -1.33 -17.96
CA ASN A 60 8.09 -2.44 -18.37
C ASN A 60 7.44 -3.83 -18.20
N PHE A 61 6.12 -3.89 -18.02
CA PHE A 61 5.42 -5.18 -17.96
C PHE A 61 5.51 -5.91 -19.31
N GLY A 62 5.60 -7.23 -19.24
CA GLY A 62 5.53 -8.12 -20.41
C GLY A 62 4.17 -8.12 -21.10
N GLN A 63 4.12 -8.76 -22.27
CA GLN A 63 2.89 -8.96 -23.03
C GLN A 63 1.84 -9.73 -22.22
N GLY A 64 0.56 -9.41 -22.42
CA GLY A 64 -0.55 -10.08 -21.74
C GLY A 64 -0.81 -9.61 -20.30
N ILE A 65 -0.12 -8.56 -19.84
CA ILE A 65 -0.43 -7.87 -18.58
C ILE A 65 -1.35 -6.71 -18.90
N TYR A 66 -2.56 -6.75 -18.34
CA TYR A 66 -3.60 -5.77 -18.59
C TYR A 66 -3.86 -4.97 -17.31
N PRO A 67 -3.54 -3.67 -17.28
CA PRO A 67 -3.84 -2.85 -16.13
C PRO A 67 -5.32 -2.45 -16.11
N VAL A 68 -5.79 -2.06 -14.93
CA VAL A 68 -7.13 -1.52 -14.71
C VAL A 68 -7.01 -0.05 -14.32
N TRP A 69 -7.69 0.81 -15.07
CA TRP A 69 -7.86 2.21 -14.74
C TRP A 69 -9.03 2.39 -13.79
N ASN A 70 -8.82 3.21 -12.77
CA ASN A 70 -9.85 3.80 -11.93
C ASN A 70 -9.74 5.31 -12.08
N TRP A 71 -10.75 5.94 -12.65
CA TRP A 71 -10.74 7.37 -12.95
C TRP A 71 -11.15 8.26 -11.76
N GLY A 72 -11.50 7.66 -10.62
CA GLY A 72 -11.85 8.37 -9.39
C GLY A 72 -13.25 8.99 -9.40
N ASP A 73 -13.98 8.93 -10.51
CA ASP A 73 -15.39 9.33 -10.66
C ASP A 73 -16.37 8.15 -10.51
N GLY A 74 -15.86 6.97 -10.18
CA GLY A 74 -16.60 5.71 -10.15
C GLY A 74 -16.50 4.89 -11.45
N SER A 75 -15.85 5.42 -12.49
CA SER A 75 -15.60 4.72 -13.73
C SER A 75 -14.34 3.87 -13.65
N PHE A 76 -14.43 2.65 -14.17
CA PHE A 76 -13.31 1.72 -14.31
C PHE A 76 -13.15 1.31 -15.77
N GLU A 77 -11.92 1.21 -16.26
CA GLU A 77 -11.63 0.83 -17.64
C GLU A 77 -10.51 -0.19 -17.73
N SER A 78 -10.72 -1.23 -18.53
CA SER A 78 -9.70 -2.22 -18.91
C SER A 78 -10.13 -2.94 -20.20
N PRO A 79 -9.19 -3.50 -20.99
CA PRO A 79 -7.75 -3.30 -20.96
C PRO A 79 -7.35 -2.06 -21.77
N ARG A 80 -6.63 -1.11 -21.16
CA ARG A 80 -6.04 0.04 -21.87
C ARG A 80 -4.77 0.43 -21.15
N ILE A 81 -3.64 0.50 -21.87
CA ILE A 81 -2.35 0.89 -21.27
C ILE A 81 -2.14 2.39 -21.47
N PHE A 82 -1.55 2.80 -22.59
CA PHE A 82 -1.31 4.21 -22.92
C PHE A 82 -1.43 4.45 -24.43
N PRO A 83 -1.86 5.64 -24.88
CA PRO A 83 -2.53 6.66 -24.08
C PRO A 83 -3.92 6.19 -23.60
N ALA A 84 -4.23 6.48 -22.33
CA ALA A 84 -5.56 6.31 -21.78
C ALA A 84 -6.34 7.62 -21.84
N LYS A 85 -7.63 7.55 -22.17
CA LYS A 85 -8.49 8.74 -22.31
C LYS A 85 -9.79 8.54 -21.56
N HIS A 86 -10.25 9.57 -20.87
CA HIS A 86 -11.52 9.56 -20.16
C HIS A 86 -12.14 10.95 -20.12
N THR A 87 -13.47 10.99 -20.12
CA THR A 87 -14.23 12.25 -20.13
C THR A 87 -15.06 12.36 -18.86
N TYR A 88 -14.74 13.36 -18.04
CA TYR A 88 -15.46 13.62 -16.80
C TYR A 88 -16.78 14.32 -17.05
N LYS A 89 -17.83 13.90 -16.34
CA LYS A 89 -19.15 14.53 -16.46
C LYS A 89 -19.21 15.88 -15.74
N ASN A 90 -18.62 15.93 -14.55
CA ASN A 90 -18.67 17.07 -13.65
C ASN A 90 -17.25 17.62 -13.41
N PRO A 91 -17.10 18.94 -13.22
CA PRO A 91 -15.89 19.53 -12.66
C PRO A 91 -15.61 18.98 -11.26
N GLY A 92 -14.33 18.93 -10.89
CA GLY A 92 -13.89 18.41 -9.61
C GLY A 92 -12.44 17.94 -9.62
N THR A 93 -11.96 17.58 -8.44
CA THR A 93 -10.65 16.94 -8.28
C THR A 93 -10.83 15.43 -8.19
N TYR A 94 -10.08 14.70 -9.00
CA TYR A 94 -10.15 13.24 -9.08
C TYR A 94 -8.77 12.63 -8.89
N THR A 95 -8.69 11.55 -8.12
CA THR A 95 -7.48 10.73 -8.04
C THR A 95 -7.61 9.59 -9.03
N VAL A 96 -6.87 9.68 -10.13
CA VAL A 96 -6.79 8.60 -11.12
C VAL A 96 -5.76 7.58 -10.66
N ARG A 97 -6.14 6.31 -10.69
CA ARG A 97 -5.26 5.18 -10.33
C ARG A 97 -5.18 4.20 -11.49
N LEU A 98 -3.98 3.69 -11.71
CA LEU A 98 -3.72 2.59 -12.61
C LEU A 98 -3.15 1.44 -11.79
N GLU A 99 -3.85 0.31 -11.81
CA GLU A 99 -3.55 -0.85 -10.97
C GLU A 99 -3.26 -2.08 -11.82
N ILE A 100 -2.28 -2.86 -11.39
CA ILE A 100 -1.88 -4.13 -12.00
C ILE A 100 -1.76 -5.14 -10.88
N GLY A 101 -2.34 -6.32 -11.09
CA GLY A 101 -2.13 -7.49 -10.26
C GLY A 101 -1.75 -8.69 -11.12
N ILE A 102 -0.58 -9.27 -10.88
CA ILE A 102 -0.05 -10.42 -11.64
C ILE A 102 0.25 -11.54 -10.66
N ILE A 103 -0.07 -12.77 -11.04
CA ILE A 103 0.33 -13.97 -10.31
C ILE A 103 1.48 -14.61 -11.07
N THR A 104 2.63 -14.73 -10.41
CA THR A 104 3.84 -15.38 -10.93
C THR A 104 4.13 -16.65 -10.14
N PHE A 105 5.04 -17.49 -10.64
CA PHE A 105 5.52 -18.66 -9.87
C PHE A 105 6.12 -18.26 -8.51
N SER A 106 6.67 -17.04 -8.41
CA SER A 106 7.24 -16.46 -7.20
C SER A 106 6.21 -15.77 -6.29
N GLY A 107 4.94 -15.69 -6.69
CA GLY A 107 3.86 -15.10 -5.91
C GLY A 107 3.13 -13.97 -6.63
N ARG A 108 2.26 -13.27 -5.88
CA ARG A 108 1.51 -12.12 -6.37
C ARG A 108 2.40 -10.87 -6.42
N ILE A 109 2.29 -10.13 -7.51
CA ILE A 109 2.98 -8.87 -7.74
C ILE A 109 1.94 -7.84 -8.10
N ASP A 110 1.87 -6.77 -7.32
CA ASP A 110 0.98 -5.64 -7.58
C ASP A 110 1.83 -4.40 -7.90
N ALA A 111 1.36 -3.61 -8.87
CA ALA A 111 1.94 -2.31 -9.18
C ALA A 111 0.81 -1.30 -9.30
N THR A 112 0.99 -0.15 -8.67
CA THR A 112 0.00 0.92 -8.68
C THR A 112 0.69 2.24 -8.96
N ALA A 113 0.14 3.02 -9.89
CA ALA A 113 0.47 4.42 -10.02
C ALA A 113 -0.78 5.27 -9.85
N SER A 114 -0.61 6.48 -9.33
CA SER A 114 -1.72 7.38 -9.07
C SER A 114 -1.32 8.81 -9.44
N THR A 115 -2.29 9.59 -9.90
CA THR A 115 -2.11 11.01 -10.17
C THR A 115 -3.40 11.74 -9.86
N ASP A 116 -3.29 12.91 -9.25
CA ASP A 116 -4.43 13.78 -8.99
C ASP A 116 -4.59 14.76 -10.15
N ILE A 117 -5.84 14.95 -10.56
CA ILE A 117 -6.22 15.88 -11.63
C ILE A 117 -7.34 16.78 -11.15
N THR A 118 -7.40 17.98 -11.73
CA THR A 118 -8.47 18.95 -11.48
C THR A 118 -9.13 19.28 -12.81
N ILE A 119 -10.45 19.09 -12.87
CA ILE A 119 -11.31 19.41 -14.01
C ILE A 119 -12.12 20.65 -13.65
N GLU A 120 -12.11 21.64 -14.53
CA GLU A 120 -12.83 22.92 -14.39
C GLU A 120 -14.12 22.97 -15.23
#